data_AF-A0A9W7LGM2-F1
#
_entry.id   AF-A0A9W7LGM2-F1
#
_cell.length_a   1.000
_cell.length_b   1.000
_cell.length_c   1.000
_cell.angle_alpha   90.00
_cell.angle_beta   90.00
_cell.angle_gamma   90.00
#
_symmetry.space_group_name_H-M   'P 1'
#
loop_
_entity.id
_entity.type
_entity.pdbx_description
1 polymer ?
#
loop_
_entity_poly.entity_id
_entity_poly.type
_entity_poly.pdbx_seq_one_letter_code
_entity_poly.pdbx_strand_id
1 'polypeptide(L)'
;MMVAPRTAEEKGAESVAVVKKSEDPYEDFKRSMLEMIMEKHMFEARDLEQLLQSFLSLNSKQHHRTIVDAFTEIWEALFCD
;
A
#
# COMPACT_ATOMS: atom_id res chain seq x y z
N MET A 1 1.29 14.11 -3.04
CA MET A 1 2.17 14.70 -4.08
C MET A 1 2.97 13.58 -4.72
N MET A 2 2.62 13.18 -5.94
CA MET A 2 3.54 12.61 -6.93
C MET A 2 2.99 13.04 -8.30
N VAL A 3 3.85 13.63 -9.13
CA VAL A 3 3.50 14.20 -10.43
C VAL A 3 4.29 13.42 -11.48
N ALA A 4 3.60 12.80 -12.44
CA ALA A 4 4.20 12.23 -13.64
C ALA A 4 4.01 13.19 -14.83
N PRO A 5 4.92 13.21 -15.82
CA PRO A 5 4.88 14.20 -16.90
C PRO A 5 3.75 13.91 -17.89
N ARG A 6 3.23 15.00 -18.45
CA ARG A 6 2.12 15.02 -19.42
C ARG A 6 2.71 14.96 -20.82
N THR A 7 2.20 14.06 -21.65
CA THR A 7 2.14 14.28 -23.10
C THR A 7 0.70 14.06 -23.54
N ALA A 8 0.13 15.11 -24.12
CA ALA A 8 -1.28 15.26 -24.42
C ALA A 8 -1.65 14.62 -25.76
N GLU A 9 -2.78 13.92 -25.79
CA GLU A 9 -3.63 13.89 -26.98
C GLU A 9 -5.11 13.99 -26.55
N GLU A 10 -5.78 14.96 -27.18
CA GLU A 10 -7.19 15.31 -27.08
C GLU A 10 -8.13 14.12 -27.36
N LYS A 11 -9.22 13.99 -26.61
CA LYS A 11 -10.61 14.11 -27.11
C LYS A 11 -11.59 13.88 -25.96
N GLY A 12 -12.64 14.69 -25.96
CA GLY A 12 -13.64 14.79 -24.90
C GLY A 12 -14.31 13.46 -24.55
N ALA A 13 -14.30 13.18 -23.27
CA ALA A 13 -15.45 12.71 -22.52
C ALA A 13 -15.20 13.19 -21.10
N GLU A 14 -16.23 13.70 -20.42
CA GLU A 14 -16.29 13.69 -18.95
C GLU A 14 -16.14 12.22 -18.51
N SER A 15 -14.90 11.75 -18.49
CA SER A 15 -14.55 10.52 -17.81
C SER A 15 -14.63 10.91 -16.35
N VAL A 16 -15.81 10.70 -15.77
CA VAL A 16 -15.99 10.52 -14.34
C VAL A 16 -14.76 9.75 -13.90
N ALA A 17 -13.88 10.40 -13.15
CA ALA A 17 -12.78 9.73 -12.49
C ALA A 17 -13.45 8.77 -11.51
N VAL A 18 -13.78 7.57 -11.98
CA VAL A 18 -14.06 6.43 -11.15
C VAL A 18 -12.75 6.21 -10.45
N VAL A 19 -12.63 6.87 -9.30
CA VAL A 19 -11.76 6.43 -8.23
C VAL A 19 -12.19 4.99 -8.06
N LYS A 20 -11.44 4.07 -8.67
CA LYS A 20 -11.45 2.68 -8.27
C LYS A 20 -11.00 2.77 -6.82
N LYS A 21 -11.96 2.91 -5.92
CA LYS A 21 -11.84 2.46 -4.56
C LYS A 21 -11.53 0.98 -4.77
N SER A 22 -10.24 0.68 -4.82
CA SER A 22 -9.68 -0.57 -4.35
C SER A 22 -10.72 -1.25 -3.46
N GLU A 23 -11.35 -2.30 -4.00
CA GLU A 23 -12.60 -2.85 -3.46
C GLU A 23 -12.42 -3.37 -2.03
N ASP A 24 -11.17 -3.60 -1.62
CA ASP A 24 -10.81 -4.03 -0.28
C ASP A 24 -9.48 -3.38 0.19
N PRO A 25 -9.51 -2.26 0.94
CA PRO A 25 -8.29 -1.55 1.37
C PRO A 25 -7.32 -2.44 2.15
N TYR A 26 -7.82 -3.51 2.78
CA TYR A 26 -7.00 -4.54 3.41
C TYR A 26 -6.08 -5.24 2.40
N GLU A 27 -6.65 -5.81 1.34
CA GLU A 27 -5.88 -6.52 0.30
C GLU A 27 -4.95 -5.57 -0.44
N ASP A 28 -5.33 -4.32 -0.65
CA ASP A 28 -4.48 -3.32 -1.30
C ASP A 28 -3.26 -2.94 -0.46
N PHE A 29 -3.41 -2.73 0.85
CA PHE A 29 -2.27 -2.51 1.73
C PHE A 29 -1.38 -3.75 1.82
N LYS A 30 -1.99 -4.93 1.95
CA LYS A 30 -1.26 -6.19 2.01
C LYS A 30 -0.41 -6.44 0.76
N ARG A 31 -1.00 -6.27 -0.44
CA ARG A 31 -0.26 -6.39 -1.71
C ARG A 31 0.87 -5.38 -1.80
N SER A 32 0.59 -4.12 -1.48
CA SER A 32 1.60 -3.05 -1.50
C SER A 32 2.77 -3.34 -0.55
N MET A 33 2.49 -3.89 0.65
CA MET A 33 3.52 -4.28 1.60
C MET A 33 4.35 -5.47 1.10
N LEU A 34 3.72 -6.51 0.56
CA LEU A 34 4.41 -7.67 0.01
C LEU A 34 5.32 -7.30 -1.17
N GLU A 35 4.84 -6.46 -2.08
CA GLU A 35 5.66 -5.94 -3.18
C GLU A 35 6.88 -5.20 -2.64
N MET A 36 6.70 -4.30 -1.67
CA MET A 36 7.84 -3.60 -1.05
C MET A 36 8.81 -4.55 -0.35
N ILE A 37 8.33 -5.58 0.34
CA ILE A 37 9.18 -6.57 1.01
C ILE A 37 10.03 -7.33 -0.01
N MET A 38 9.41 -7.77 -1.11
CA MET A 38 10.10 -8.52 -2.16
C MET A 38 11.09 -7.63 -2.94
N GLU A 39 10.69 -6.42 -3.34
CA GLU A 39 11.54 -5.52 -4.13
C GLU A 39 12.71 -4.95 -3.33
N LYS A 40 12.49 -4.65 -2.04
CA LYS A 40 13.52 -4.06 -1.17
C LYS A 40 14.23 -5.08 -0.29
N HIS A 41 13.91 -6.36 -0.44
CA HIS A 41 14.46 -7.46 0.33
C HIS A 41 14.36 -7.25 1.86
N MET A 42 13.20 -6.74 2.31
CA MET A 42 12.95 -6.37 3.72
C MET A 42 12.52 -7.58 4.54
N PHE A 43 13.45 -8.48 4.83
CA PHE A 43 13.19 -9.71 5.57
C PHE A 43 13.60 -9.65 7.05
N GLU A 44 14.23 -8.55 7.49
CA GLU A 44 14.56 -8.35 8.89
C GLU A 44 13.40 -7.71 9.65
N ALA A 45 13.24 -8.06 10.94
CA ALA A 45 12.22 -7.49 11.81
C ALA A 45 12.24 -5.95 11.83
N ARG A 46 13.42 -5.35 11.79
CA ARG A 46 13.61 -3.89 11.77
C ARG A 46 13.13 -3.25 10.47
N ASP A 47 13.29 -3.94 9.35
CA ASP A 47 12.82 -3.42 8.06
C ASP A 47 11.30 -3.44 8.01
N LEU A 48 10.69 -4.54 8.43
CA LEU A 48 9.24 -4.68 8.54
C LEU A 48 8.62 -3.66 9.50
N GLU A 49 9.26 -3.39 10.64
CA GLU A 49 8.83 -2.32 11.54
C GLU A 49 8.87 -0.94 10.86
N GLN A 50 9.94 -0.63 10.13
CA GLN A 50 10.04 0.63 9.37
C GLN A 50 8.99 0.72 8.25
N LEU A 51 8.67 -0.40 7.59
CA LEU A 51 7.60 -0.48 6.60
C LEU A 51 6.26 -0.11 7.23
N LEU A 52 5.91 -0.73 8.36
CA LEU A 52 4.68 -0.44 9.08
C LEU A 52 4.60 1.05 9.48
N GLN A 53 5.67 1.59 10.06
CA GLN A 53 5.74 3.01 10.45
C GLN A 53 5.55 3.94 9.24
N SER A 54 6.11 3.59 8.09
CA SER A 54 5.94 4.35 6.85
C SER A 54 4.48 4.37 6.41
N PHE A 55 3.80 3.22 6.37
CA PHE A 55 2.37 3.15 6.01
C PHE A 55 1.49 3.92 7.00
N LEU A 56 1.74 3.81 8.31
CA LEU A 56 0.99 4.56 9.32
C LEU A 56 1.20 6.06 9.20
N SER A 57 2.40 6.51 8.86
CA SER A 57 2.73 7.93 8.69
C SER A 57 2.13 8.53 7.41
N LEU A 58 2.07 7.73 6.34
CA LEU A 58 1.54 8.15 5.04
C LEU A 58 0.01 8.16 5.00
N ASN A 59 -0.66 7.41 5.87
CA ASN A 59 -2.11 7.23 5.85
C ASN A 59 -2.80 7.84 7.07
N SER A 60 -4.04 8.29 6.87
CA SER A 60 -4.88 8.78 7.96
C SER A 60 -5.22 7.69 8.98
N LYS A 61 -5.46 8.09 10.23
CA LYS A 61 -5.79 7.17 11.35
C LYS A 61 -6.96 6.21 11.06
N GLN A 62 -7.86 6.58 10.15
CA GLN A 62 -8.98 5.74 9.70
C GLN A 62 -8.51 4.44 9.04
N HIS A 63 -7.35 4.45 8.39
CA HIS A 63 -6.76 3.28 7.73
C HIS A 63 -5.77 2.53 8.62
N HIS A 64 -5.36 3.08 9.76
CA HIS A 64 -4.33 2.48 10.61
C HIS A 64 -4.71 1.07 11.07
N ARG A 65 -5.98 0.85 11.41
CA ARG A 65 -6.47 -0.49 11.78
C ARG A 65 -6.24 -1.49 10.67
N THR A 66 -6.72 -1.18 9.46
CA THR A 66 -6.58 -2.02 8.28
C THR A 66 -5.12 -2.29 7.91
N ILE A 67 -4.25 -1.28 8.05
CA ILE A 67 -2.80 -1.40 7.81
C ILE A 67 -2.17 -2.38 8.81
N VAL A 68 -2.51 -2.25 10.10
CA VAL A 68 -1.98 -3.13 11.16
C VAL A 68 -2.49 -4.56 10.99
N ASP A 69 -3.76 -4.75 10.65
CA ASP A 69 -4.34 -6.07 10.40
C ASP A 69 -3.61 -6.76 9.24
N ALA A 70 -3.42 -6.06 8.11
CA ALA A 70 -2.71 -6.59 6.95
C ALA A 70 -1.24 -6.92 7.26
N PHE A 71 -0.56 -6.05 8.02
CA PHE A 71 0.81 -6.28 8.46
C PHE A 71 0.93 -7.51 9.36
N THR A 72 -0.02 -7.69 10.29
CA THR A 72 -0.02 -8.81 11.22
C THR A 72 -0.10 -10.15 10.49
N GLU A 73 -0.96 -10.25 9.47
CA GLU A 73 -1.06 -11.46 8.66
C GLU A 73 0.23 -11.75 7.88
N ILE A 74 0.89 -10.72 7.32
CA ILE A 74 2.19 -10.88 6.67
C ILE A 74 3.25 -11.35 7.68
N TRP A 75 3.25 -10.76 8.87
CA TRP A 75 4.19 -11.13 9.94
C TRP A 75 3.99 -12.58 10.38
N GLU A 76 2.75 -13.00 10.60
CA GLU A 76 2.42 -14.40 10.91
C GLU A 76 2.86 -15.32 9.76
N ALA A 77 2.63 -14.96 8.50
CA ALA A 77 3.05 -15.77 7.36
C ALA A 77 4.59 -15.88 7.20
N LEU A 78 5.35 -14.89 7.66
CA LEU A 78 6.82 -14.89 7.57
C LEU A 78 7.51 -15.56 8.76
N PHE A 79 6.90 -15.54 9.94
CA PHE A 79 7.54 -15.97 11.20
C PHE A 79 6.83 -17.13 11.92
N CYS A 80 5.62 -17.50 11.51
CA CYS A 80 4.90 -18.65 12.07
C CYS A 80 5.15 -19.87 11.15
N ASP A 81 6.20 -20.63 11.45
CA ASP A 81 6.50 -21.95 10.89
C ASP A 81 5.59 -23.05 11.46
#